data_AF-A0A7X7ZM58-F1
#
_entry.id   AF-A0A7X7ZM58-F1
#
_cell.length_a   1.000
_cell.length_b   1.000
_cell.length_c   1.000
_cell.angle_alpha   90.00
_cell.angle_beta   90.00
_cell.angle_gamma   90.00
#
_symmetry.space_group_name_H-M   'P 1'
#
loop_
_entity.id
_entity.type
_entity.pdbx_description
1 polymer ?
#
loop_
_entity_poly.entity_id
_entity_poly.type
_entity_poly.pdbx_seq_one_letter_code
_entity_poly.pdbx_strand_id
1 'polypeptide(L)'
;MTDREDREEVKPAELWPGRYMVTADYPDGYMVLFQPEMTDEEARELLEPYGFTPEDENYLYIKSQAEETFTEEQADKLIAFMESFKDTKAEKKPAYEPKEGYAGVGSMAVGGGDGFYMLDKADEYDLDFKVWAYYDTSSKEPLKSTPEDELRQGIRETMASMRLESLQELRKWLDEHGQ
;
A
#
# COMPACT_ATOMS: atom_id res chain seq x y z
N MET A 1 -42.12 14.84 -1.62
CA MET A 1 -41.28 15.00 -0.43
C MET A 1 -40.87 13.60 -0.03
N THR A 2 -39.70 13.16 -0.45
CA THR A 2 -39.11 11.88 -0.06
C THR A 2 -37.97 12.23 0.86
N ASP A 3 -38.12 11.80 2.12
CA ASP A 3 -37.16 12.00 3.20
C ASP A 3 -35.80 11.49 2.78
N ARG A 4 -34.82 12.37 2.94
CA ARG A 4 -33.44 12.20 2.54
C ARG A 4 -32.64 11.91 3.79
N GLU A 5 -32.08 10.70 3.80
CA GLU A 5 -30.86 10.33 4.50
C GLU A 5 -30.90 10.44 6.04
N ASP A 6 -31.33 9.34 6.70
CA ASP A 6 -30.70 8.93 7.95
C ASP A 6 -29.23 8.62 7.66
N ARG A 7 -28.37 9.65 7.68
CA ARG A 7 -26.92 9.47 7.79
C ARG A 7 -26.66 9.06 9.22
N GLU A 8 -26.41 7.77 9.43
CA GLU A 8 -25.85 7.27 10.68
C GLU A 8 -24.64 8.14 11.03
N GLU A 9 -24.67 8.75 12.22
CA GLU A 9 -23.53 9.45 12.80
C GLU A 9 -22.38 8.44 12.88
N VAL A 10 -21.38 8.60 12.00
CA VAL A 10 -20.15 7.81 12.04
C VAL A 10 -19.50 8.08 13.39
N LYS A 11 -19.62 7.15 14.33
CA LYS A 11 -18.91 7.20 15.60
C LYS A 11 -17.41 7.38 15.29
N PRO A 12 -16.71 8.31 15.97
CA PRO A 12 -15.28 8.45 15.78
C PRO A 12 -14.61 7.10 16.02
N ALA A 13 -13.73 6.69 15.11
CA ALA A 13 -13.02 5.43 15.24
C ALA A 13 -12.18 5.44 16.53
N GLU A 14 -12.38 4.43 17.37
CA GLU A 14 -11.61 4.28 18.61
C GLU A 14 -10.16 3.90 18.26
N LEU A 15 -9.21 4.44 19.04
CA LEU A 15 -7.78 4.20 18.84
C LEU A 15 -7.38 2.89 19.50
N TRP A 16 -6.55 2.09 18.82
CA TRP A 16 -6.02 0.84 19.33
C TRP A 16 -4.85 1.11 20.29
N PRO A 17 -5.00 0.91 21.61
CA PRO A 17 -3.99 1.32 22.57
C PRO A 17 -2.65 0.61 22.34
N GLY A 18 -1.57 1.38 22.26
CA GLY A 18 -0.21 0.86 22.11
C GLY A 18 0.12 0.30 20.72
N ARG A 19 -0.78 0.46 19.74
CA ARG A 19 -0.57 0.03 18.36
C ARG A 19 -0.46 1.22 17.43
N TYR A 20 0.48 1.12 16.49
CA TYR A 20 0.80 2.18 15.54
C TYR A 20 0.81 1.62 14.13
N MET A 21 0.29 2.41 13.19
CA MET A 21 0.53 2.20 11.77
C MET A 21 1.77 2.97 11.36
N VAL A 22 2.59 2.39 10.49
CA VAL A 22 3.75 3.06 9.90
C VAL A 22 3.52 3.20 8.41
N THR A 23 3.81 4.40 7.91
CA THR A 23 3.64 4.77 6.50
C THR A 23 4.86 5.53 6.05
N ALA A 24 5.20 5.45 4.76
CA ALA A 24 6.36 6.17 4.23
C ALA A 24 6.05 6.84 2.89
N ASP A 25 6.49 8.08 2.78
CA ASP A 25 6.65 8.79 1.52
C ASP A 25 8.01 8.45 0.93
N TYR A 26 8.03 8.02 -0.32
CA TYR A 26 9.27 7.76 -1.06
C TYR A 26 9.22 8.46 -2.43
N PRO A 27 10.34 8.55 -3.18
CA PRO A 27 10.41 9.35 -4.40
C PRO A 27 9.28 9.06 -5.39
N ASP A 28 8.93 7.79 -5.55
CA ASP A 28 7.97 7.35 -6.57
C ASP A 28 6.55 7.12 -6.04
N GLY A 29 6.31 7.25 -4.73
CA GLY A 29 4.97 6.98 -4.20
C GLY A 29 4.81 7.16 -2.70
N TYR A 30 3.71 6.59 -2.21
CA TYR A 30 3.40 6.40 -0.81
C TYR A 30 3.29 4.90 -0.53
N MET A 31 3.69 4.47 0.66
CA MET A 31 3.60 3.08 1.07
C MET A 31 3.03 2.93 2.48
N VAL A 32 2.30 1.83 2.67
CA VAL A 32 1.81 1.33 3.96
C VAL A 32 2.63 0.10 4.32
N LEU A 33 3.17 0.09 5.53
CA LEU A 33 4.04 -0.98 6.00
C LEU A 33 3.22 -1.98 6.83
N PHE A 34 3.52 -3.27 6.68
CA PHE A 34 2.83 -4.34 7.40
C PHE A 34 3.74 -5.54 7.66
N GLN A 35 3.36 -6.39 8.60
CA GLN A 35 4.06 -7.60 9.02
C GLN A 35 3.47 -8.84 8.33
N PRO A 36 4.06 -9.33 7.22
CA PRO A 36 3.48 -10.41 6.41
C PRO A 36 3.50 -11.79 7.11
N GLU A 37 4.27 -11.94 8.19
CA GLU A 37 4.44 -13.20 8.91
C GLU A 37 3.98 -13.08 10.37
N MET A 38 3.02 -12.21 10.67
CA MET A 38 2.37 -12.21 11.98
C MET A 38 1.73 -13.58 12.23
N THR A 39 2.13 -14.22 13.32
CA THR A 39 1.63 -15.55 13.66
C THR A 39 0.14 -15.49 14.00
N ASP A 40 -0.59 -16.58 13.78
CA ASP A 40 -2.01 -16.64 14.15
C ASP A 40 -2.22 -16.44 15.64
N GLU A 41 -1.28 -16.87 16.48
CA GLU A 41 -1.33 -16.67 17.92
C GLU A 41 -1.19 -15.18 18.30
N GLU A 42 -0.21 -14.49 17.71
CA GLU A 42 -0.04 -13.03 17.91
C GLU A 42 -1.26 -12.25 17.41
N ALA A 43 -1.76 -12.57 16.22
CA ALA A 43 -2.96 -11.93 15.68
C ALA A 43 -4.18 -12.19 16.57
N ARG A 44 -4.35 -13.42 17.08
CA ARG A 44 -5.43 -13.78 18.00
C ARG A 44 -5.34 -13.00 19.31
N GLU A 45 -4.16 -12.87 19.92
CA GLU A 45 -3.98 -12.09 21.15
C GLU A 45 -4.34 -10.62 20.97
N LEU A 46 -4.08 -10.07 19.78
CA LEU A 46 -4.44 -8.70 19.42
C LEU A 46 -5.95 -8.54 19.17
N LEU A 47 -6.59 -9.54 18.57
CA LEU A 47 -7.95 -9.44 18.03
C LEU A 47 -9.05 -9.98 18.96
N GLU A 48 -8.77 -10.98 19.80
CA GLU A 48 -9.74 -11.55 20.75
C GLU A 48 -10.36 -10.54 21.72
N PRO A 49 -9.61 -9.54 22.26
CA PRO A 49 -10.19 -8.51 23.12
C PRO A 49 -11.31 -7.71 22.44
N TYR A 50 -11.32 -7.69 21.10
CA TYR A 50 -12.30 -7.01 20.26
C TYR A 50 -13.41 -7.95 19.77
N GLY A 51 -13.41 -9.22 20.21
CA GLY A 51 -14.41 -10.22 19.87
C GLY A 51 -14.16 -10.93 18.54
N PHE A 52 -13.01 -10.73 17.91
CA PHE A 52 -12.66 -11.39 16.65
C PHE A 52 -11.84 -12.66 16.90
N THR A 53 -12.24 -13.75 16.27
CA THR A 53 -11.68 -15.09 16.46
C THR A 53 -11.45 -15.79 15.13
N PRO A 54 -10.55 -16.80 15.07
CA PRO A 54 -10.34 -17.59 13.87
C PRO A 54 -11.57 -18.30 13.30
N GLU A 55 -12.67 -18.37 14.05
CA GLU A 55 -13.94 -18.95 13.62
C GLU A 55 -14.78 -17.98 12.77
N ASP A 56 -14.44 -16.68 12.74
CA ASP A 56 -15.14 -15.68 11.94
C ASP A 56 -14.88 -15.90 10.44
N GLU A 57 -15.94 -15.85 9.63
CA GLU A 57 -15.84 -16.04 8.16
C GLU A 57 -14.86 -15.05 7.50
N ASN A 58 -14.73 -13.85 8.07
CA ASN A 58 -13.87 -12.77 7.57
C ASN A 58 -12.55 -12.64 8.35
N TYR A 59 -12.17 -13.65 9.14
CA TYR A 59 -11.00 -13.55 10.02
C TYR A 59 -9.71 -13.19 9.29
N LEU A 60 -9.50 -13.65 8.04
CA LEU A 60 -8.33 -13.30 7.24
C LEU A 60 -8.24 -11.79 6.93
N TYR A 61 -9.37 -11.12 6.69
CA TYR A 61 -9.42 -9.68 6.46
C TYR A 61 -9.25 -8.88 7.76
N ILE A 62 -9.71 -9.42 8.87
CA ILE A 62 -9.52 -8.82 10.19
C ILE A 62 -8.06 -8.99 10.64
N LYS A 63 -7.47 -10.15 10.39
CA LYS A 63 -6.05 -10.45 10.62
C LYS A 63 -5.15 -9.46 9.88
N SER A 64 -5.46 -9.13 8.63
CA SER A 64 -4.64 -8.17 7.87
C SER A 64 -4.66 -6.76 8.46
N GLN A 65 -5.69 -6.37 9.23
CA GLN A 65 -5.67 -5.12 10.01
C GLN A 65 -4.67 -5.19 11.17
N ALA A 66 -4.53 -6.34 11.84
CA ALA A 66 -3.53 -6.54 12.88
C ALA A 66 -2.11 -6.51 12.30
N GLU A 67 -1.90 -7.13 11.13
CA GLU A 67 -0.62 -7.17 10.40
C GLU A 67 -0.09 -5.77 10.04
N GLU A 68 -0.96 -4.78 9.81
CA GLU A 68 -0.59 -3.38 9.56
C GLU A 68 -0.13 -2.61 10.80
N THR A 69 -0.22 -3.20 11.98
CA THR A 69 0.10 -2.52 13.23
C THR A 69 1.42 -3.01 13.82
N PHE A 70 2.06 -2.10 14.54
CA PHE A 70 3.34 -2.30 15.21
C PHE A 70 3.24 -1.83 16.65
N THR A 71 4.06 -2.40 17.53
CA THR A 71 4.33 -1.79 18.84
C THR A 71 5.08 -0.48 18.67
N GLU A 72 5.13 0.36 19.71
CA GLU A 72 5.85 1.63 19.64
C GLU A 72 7.34 1.45 19.28
N GLU A 73 8.00 0.46 19.90
CA GLU A 73 9.41 0.15 19.65
C GLU A 73 9.63 -0.36 18.21
N GLN A 74 8.78 -1.26 17.73
CA GLN A 74 8.84 -1.73 16.34
C GLN A 74 8.63 -0.57 15.35
N ALA A 75 7.68 0.32 15.63
CA ALA A 75 7.40 1.46 14.77
C ALA A 75 8.60 2.42 14.70
N ASP A 76 9.27 2.69 15.81
CA ASP A 76 10.47 3.55 15.84
C ASP A 76 11.65 2.93 15.09
N LYS A 77 11.90 1.62 15.28
CA LYS A 77 12.93 0.90 14.51
C LYS A 77 12.61 0.92 13.02
N LEU A 78 11.36 0.69 12.65
CA LEU A 78 10.91 0.68 11.26
C LEU A 78 11.04 2.06 10.60
N ILE A 79 10.68 3.14 11.31
CA ILE A 79 10.90 4.51 10.82
C ILE A 79 12.38 4.74 10.54
N ALA A 80 13.26 4.41 11.48
CA ALA A 80 14.70 4.60 11.32
C ALA A 80 15.26 3.80 10.12
N PHE A 81 14.79 2.57 9.93
CA PHE A 81 15.12 1.76 8.77
C PHE A 81 14.65 2.40 7.47
N MET A 82 13.39 2.85 7.39
CA MET A 82 12.84 3.49 6.20
C MET A 82 13.52 4.83 5.86
N GLU A 83 13.90 5.62 6.87
CA GLU A 83 14.62 6.89 6.69
C GLU A 83 16.10 6.71 6.30
N SER A 84 16.63 5.48 6.37
CA SER A 84 17.95 5.16 5.82
C SER A 84 17.97 5.17 4.29
N PHE A 85 16.82 4.95 3.65
CA PHE A 85 16.68 5.04 2.21
C PHE A 85 16.68 6.49 1.75
N LYS A 86 17.39 6.75 0.64
CA LYS A 86 17.51 8.10 0.09
C LYS A 86 16.12 8.67 -0.24
N ASP A 87 15.90 9.93 0.15
CA ASP A 87 14.69 10.71 -0.14
C ASP A 87 13.39 10.03 0.34
N THR A 88 13.49 9.18 1.37
CA THR A 88 12.35 8.50 2.01
C THR A 88 12.07 9.11 3.38
N LYS A 89 10.80 9.34 3.69
CA LYS A 89 10.36 9.86 4.99
C LYS A 89 9.26 8.95 5.53
N ALA A 90 9.46 8.42 6.72
CA ALA A 90 8.48 7.58 7.39
C ALA A 90 7.82 8.30 8.56
N GLU A 91 6.58 7.92 8.86
CA GLU A 91 5.84 8.42 10.00
C GLU A 91 5.03 7.29 10.65
N LYS A 92 4.87 7.37 11.98
CA LYS A 92 3.96 6.52 12.74
C LYS A 92 2.74 7.32 13.16
N LYS A 93 1.57 6.70 13.09
CA LYS A 93 0.30 7.23 13.61
C LYS A 93 -0.35 6.20 14.52
N PRO A 94 -1.07 6.62 15.58
CA PRO A 94 -1.88 5.69 16.36
C PRO A 94 -2.82 4.90 15.45
N ALA A 95 -2.84 3.58 15.59
CA ALA A 95 -3.73 2.71 14.83
C ALA A 95 -5.16 2.82 15.35
N TYR A 96 -6.13 2.53 14.49
CA TYR A 96 -7.53 2.39 14.90
C TYR A 96 -7.81 0.95 15.29
N GLU A 97 -8.78 0.76 16.18
CA GLU A 97 -9.25 -0.57 16.55
C GLU A 97 -9.76 -1.35 15.34
N PRO A 98 -9.59 -2.68 15.33
CA PRO A 98 -10.03 -3.51 14.22
C PRO A 98 -11.54 -3.43 14.05
N LYS A 99 -12.00 -3.41 12.80
CA LYS A 99 -13.44 -3.33 12.47
C LYS A 99 -13.86 -4.39 11.48
N GLU A 100 -15.04 -4.93 11.69
CA GLU A 100 -15.67 -5.82 10.72
C GLU A 100 -15.92 -5.10 9.39
N GLY A 101 -15.74 -5.81 8.27
CA GLY A 101 -15.93 -5.26 6.92
C GLY A 101 -14.77 -4.39 6.41
N TYR A 102 -13.72 -4.21 7.21
CA TYR A 102 -12.47 -3.58 6.78
C TYR A 102 -11.37 -4.64 6.59
N ALA A 103 -10.36 -4.29 5.80
CA ALA A 103 -9.24 -5.15 5.51
C ALA A 103 -7.96 -4.32 5.38
N GLY A 104 -6.86 -4.83 5.92
CA GLY A 104 -5.54 -4.23 5.74
C GLY A 104 -4.94 -4.57 4.36
N VAL A 105 -3.91 -3.82 3.97
CA VAL A 105 -3.17 -3.91 2.70
C VAL A 105 -2.58 -5.29 2.46
N GLY A 106 -2.25 -6.05 3.52
CA GLY A 106 -1.80 -7.44 3.42
C GLY A 106 -2.82 -8.36 2.73
N SER A 107 -4.09 -7.96 2.66
CA SER A 107 -5.16 -8.69 1.97
C SER A 107 -5.55 -8.14 0.60
N MET A 108 -4.89 -7.08 0.12
CA MET A 108 -5.18 -6.49 -1.19
C MET A 108 -4.58 -7.32 -2.33
N ALA A 109 -5.33 -7.42 -3.43
CA ALA A 109 -4.81 -7.99 -4.67
C ALA A 109 -3.85 -6.98 -5.34
N VAL A 110 -2.84 -7.48 -6.05
CA VAL A 110 -1.82 -6.65 -6.72
C VAL A 110 -1.99 -6.65 -8.24
N GLY A 111 -1.77 -5.50 -8.89
CA GLY A 111 -1.73 -5.37 -10.35
C GLY A 111 -1.80 -3.94 -10.90
N GLY A 112 -1.08 -3.70 -12.01
CA GLY A 112 -1.13 -2.42 -12.73
C GLY A 112 -0.15 -1.38 -12.18
N GLY A 113 -0.50 -0.70 -11.09
CA GLY A 113 0.29 0.37 -10.46
C GLY A 113 0.50 0.21 -8.96
N ASP A 114 -0.03 -0.86 -8.37
CA ASP A 114 0.16 -1.21 -6.97
C ASP A 114 0.95 -2.52 -6.84
N GLY A 115 1.51 -2.76 -5.65
CA GLY A 115 2.30 -3.95 -5.40
C GLY A 115 2.85 -4.03 -3.99
N PHE A 116 3.60 -5.10 -3.76
CA PHE A 116 4.33 -5.31 -2.51
C PHE A 116 5.84 -5.21 -2.75
N TYR A 117 6.52 -4.51 -1.86
CA TYR A 117 7.96 -4.53 -1.74
C TYR A 117 8.35 -5.34 -0.50
N MET A 118 9.08 -6.44 -0.71
CA MET A 118 9.52 -7.33 0.36
C MET A 118 10.79 -6.76 1.02
N LEU A 119 10.64 -5.84 1.99
CA LEU A 119 11.78 -5.18 2.62
C LEU A 119 12.73 -6.18 3.29
N ASP A 120 12.19 -7.28 3.82
CA ASP A 120 12.98 -8.37 4.44
C ASP A 120 13.96 -9.08 3.48
N LYS A 121 13.88 -8.78 2.17
CA LYS A 121 14.80 -9.27 1.14
C LYS A 121 15.83 -8.24 0.70
N ALA A 122 15.78 -7.01 1.22
CA ALA A 122 16.78 -5.99 0.93
C ALA A 122 18.13 -6.36 1.58
N ASP A 123 19.23 -6.01 0.92
CA ASP A 123 20.58 -6.35 1.39
C ASP A 123 20.93 -5.66 2.72
N GLU A 124 20.35 -4.49 2.97
CA GLU A 124 20.55 -3.67 4.17
C GLU A 124 19.52 -3.92 5.28
N TYR A 125 18.70 -4.98 5.19
CA TYR A 125 17.67 -5.26 6.18
C TYR A 125 18.24 -5.68 7.54
N ASP A 126 17.92 -4.92 8.60
CA ASP A 126 18.49 -5.10 9.93
C ASP A 126 17.46 -5.25 11.07
N LEU A 127 16.16 -5.33 10.73
CA LEU A 127 15.09 -5.48 11.70
C LEU A 127 14.95 -6.94 12.19
N ASP A 128 14.53 -7.10 13.45
CA ASP A 128 14.31 -8.40 14.11
C ASP A 128 12.92 -9.01 13.85
N PHE A 129 12.10 -8.35 13.03
CA PHE A 129 10.80 -8.78 12.54
C PHE A 129 10.75 -8.52 11.03
N LYS A 130 9.89 -9.24 10.29
CA LYS A 130 9.73 -9.05 8.84
C LYS A 130 8.71 -7.97 8.53
N VAL A 131 9.00 -7.16 7.51
CA VAL A 131 8.13 -6.08 7.06
C VAL A 131 8.06 -6.08 5.54
N TRP A 132 6.85 -5.97 5.01
CA TRP A 132 6.61 -5.66 3.60
C TRP A 132 5.95 -4.29 3.50
N ALA A 133 6.09 -3.68 2.32
CA ALA A 133 5.47 -2.40 2.00
C ALA A 133 4.46 -2.60 0.88
N TYR A 134 3.20 -2.25 1.11
CA TYR A 134 2.24 -2.06 0.04
C TYR A 134 2.43 -0.65 -0.53
N TYR A 135 2.60 -0.54 -1.84
CA TYR A 135 2.67 0.75 -2.51
C TYR A 135 1.58 0.86 -3.56
N ASP A 136 1.08 2.07 -3.77
CA ASP A 136 0.14 2.40 -4.84
C ASP A 136 0.63 3.66 -5.57
N THR A 137 1.14 3.49 -6.78
CA THR A 137 1.63 4.61 -7.60
C THR A 137 0.50 5.43 -8.24
N SER A 138 -0.75 5.00 -8.13
CA SER A 138 -1.92 5.77 -8.60
C SER A 138 -2.33 6.88 -7.63
N SER A 139 -1.85 6.82 -6.39
CA SER A 139 -2.25 7.71 -5.28
C SER A 139 -1.55 9.08 -5.26
N LYS A 140 -0.45 9.27 -5.99
CA LYS A 140 0.10 10.61 -6.19
C LYS A 140 -0.79 11.35 -7.19
N GLU A 141 -1.20 12.58 -6.87
CA GLU A 141 -1.49 13.56 -7.93
C GLU A 141 -0.36 13.42 -8.96
N PRO A 142 -0.67 13.21 -10.25
CA PRO A 142 0.40 13.06 -11.23
C PRO A 142 1.33 14.25 -11.03
N LEU A 143 2.60 13.97 -10.68
CA LEU A 143 3.67 14.95 -10.74
C LEU A 143 3.41 15.72 -12.03
N LYS A 144 3.14 17.04 -11.94
CA LYS A 144 2.71 17.86 -13.09
C LYS A 144 3.46 17.34 -14.31
N SER A 145 2.71 16.67 -15.19
CA SER A 145 3.27 15.88 -16.27
C SER A 145 4.25 16.78 -17.00
N THR A 146 5.51 16.39 -17.07
CA THR A 146 6.43 17.16 -17.90
C THR A 146 5.94 17.03 -19.35
N PRO A 147 6.23 17.99 -20.23
CA PRO A 147 5.89 17.83 -21.65
C PRO A 147 6.44 16.54 -22.26
N GLU A 148 7.52 15.99 -21.71
CA GLU A 148 8.07 14.68 -22.09
C GLU A 148 7.21 13.51 -21.60
N ASP A 149 6.65 13.59 -20.39
CA ASP A 149 5.74 12.57 -19.85
C ASP A 149 4.40 12.54 -20.59
N GLU A 150 3.84 13.71 -20.93
CA GLU A 150 2.62 13.80 -21.75
C GLU A 150 2.85 13.22 -23.15
N LEU A 151 4.02 13.50 -23.74
CA LEU A 151 4.40 12.95 -25.03
C LEU A 151 4.56 11.42 -24.95
N ARG A 152 5.23 10.91 -23.91
CA ARG A 152 5.42 9.47 -23.70
C ARG A 152 4.10 8.75 -23.44
N GLN A 153 3.22 9.36 -22.64
CA GLN A 153 1.88 8.84 -22.38
C GLN A 153 1.03 8.80 -23.65
N GLY A 154 0.99 9.90 -24.42
CA GLY A 154 0.28 9.96 -25.69
C GLY A 154 0.79 8.93 -26.70
N ILE A 155 2.11 8.71 -26.78
CA ILE A 155 2.72 7.68 -27.62
C ILE A 155 2.29 6.28 -27.13
N ARG A 156 2.32 6.01 -25.83
CA ARG A 156 1.90 4.71 -25.27
C ARG A 156 0.42 4.40 -25.52
N GLU A 157 -0.46 5.36 -25.26
CA GLU A 157 -1.90 5.21 -25.49
C GLU A 157 -2.21 5.00 -26.97
N THR A 158 -1.55 5.77 -27.85
CA THR A 158 -1.69 5.61 -29.29
C THR A 158 -1.21 4.22 -29.72
N MET A 159 -0.02 3.79 -29.30
CA MET A 159 0.50 2.47 -29.64
C MET A 159 -0.38 1.32 -29.10
N ALA A 160 -0.95 1.47 -27.91
CA ALA A 160 -1.87 0.48 -27.33
C ALA A 160 -3.16 0.33 -28.14
N SER A 161 -3.60 1.40 -28.81
CA SER A 161 -4.77 1.38 -29.70
C SER A 161 -4.48 0.91 -31.13
N MET A 162 -3.21 0.79 -31.51
CA MET A 162 -2.79 0.41 -32.85
C MET A 162 -2.83 -1.11 -33.05
N ARG A 163 -3.10 -1.53 -34.29
CA ARG A 163 -2.97 -2.93 -34.70
C ARG A 163 -1.48 -3.29 -34.82
N LEU A 164 -1.17 -4.57 -34.62
CA LEU A 164 0.20 -5.09 -34.71
C LEU A 164 0.92 -4.74 -36.03
N GLU A 165 0.20 -4.80 -37.15
CA GLU A 165 0.72 -4.43 -38.48
C GLU A 165 1.14 -2.95 -38.53
N SER A 166 0.34 -2.07 -37.92
CA SER A 166 0.64 -0.63 -37.84
C SER A 166 1.82 -0.34 -36.93
N LEU A 167 2.02 -1.11 -35.86
CA LEU A 167 3.19 -1.02 -34.98
C LEU A 167 4.48 -1.49 -35.68
N GLN A 168 4.38 -2.51 -36.54
CA GLN A 168 5.52 -3.00 -37.32
C GLN A 168 5.97 -1.98 -38.37
N GLU A 169 5.03 -1.34 -39.07
CA GLU A 169 5.34 -0.25 -40.01
C GLU A 169 5.90 0.99 -39.30
N LEU A 170 5.33 1.37 -38.15
CA LEU A 170 5.86 2.47 -37.33
C LEU A 170 7.32 2.20 -36.89
N ARG A 171 7.62 0.98 -36.45
CA ARG A 171 8.98 0.58 -36.07
C ARG A 171 9.94 0.72 -37.24
N LYS A 172 9.57 0.20 -38.42
CA LYS A 172 10.40 0.29 -39.62
C LYS A 172 10.66 1.75 -40.03
N TRP A 173 9.64 2.60 -39.94
CA TRP A 173 9.78 4.02 -40.25
C TRP A 173 10.73 4.72 -39.28
N LEU A 174 10.63 4.44 -37.97
CA LEU A 174 11.53 4.97 -36.95
C LEU A 174 12.98 4.49 -37.14
N ASP A 175 13.18 3.22 -37.51
CA ASP A 175 14.52 2.68 -37.80
C ASP A 175 15.15 3.36 -39.04
N GLU A 176 14.34 3.79 -40.00
CA GLU A 176 14.80 4.48 -41.23
C GLU A 176 15.00 6.00 -41.06
N HIS A 177 14.27 6.65 -40.14
CA HIS A 177 14.16 8.13 -40.07
C HIS A 177 14.42 8.73 -38.68
N GLY A 178 14.64 7.91 -37.65
CA GLY A 178 14.71 8.34 -36.24
C GLY A 178 16.06 8.88 -35.76
N GLN A 179 16.76 9.70 -36.57
CA GLN A 179 17.92 10.50 -36.13
C GLN A 179 17.53 11.91 -35.74
#